data_AF-A0A2N4YTF7-F1
#
_entry.id   AF-A0A2N4YTF7-F1
#
_cell.length_a   1.000
_cell.length_b   1.000
_cell.length_c   1.000
_cell.angle_alpha   90.00
_cell.angle_beta   90.00
_cell.angle_gamma   90.00
#
_symmetry.space_group_name_H-M   'P 1'
#
loop_
_entity.id
_entity.type
_entity.pdbx_description
1 polymer ?
#
loop_
_entity_poly.entity_id
_entity_poly.type
_entity_poly.pdbx_seq_one_letter_code
_entity_poly.pdbx_strand_id
1 'polypeptide(L)'
;WRQAAWRQQREVLRRLLPQPQLGIWHRFAPSDPGNDPLFHSPLLAEADFLACQADANEQLDLAQADSSRLASSEHYPLHKLRQIHSALRQRQLNLPLWLLSWNTLTGDTRDSNGRFFRGALLMDNLLGVADQVWLAGFWLNSGLQGEARANGKLDTSSLALHYLHGLPRPVYWVLWLWRRLRGEILFQDKNLLLLHHQGHYQLLLRNTVVYNPWLSSEAAFIQRFSQPYSVRLQGLEGGWRVKQHLFDQHHGALFPLVDAFRSRSGPDAEDYQWLMHRARPALSVEDARLDGHWLRVDSLESNALALYEFTPQRAPGEDPAPASNP
;
A
#
# COMPACT_ATOMS: atom_id res chain seq x y z
N TRP A 1 -26.02 26.31 -12.23
CA TRP A 1 -24.94 25.96 -13.19
C TRP A 1 -24.47 24.51 -13.05
N ARG A 2 -23.89 24.06 -11.92
CA ARG A 2 -23.38 22.67 -11.74
C ARG A 2 -24.40 21.57 -12.04
N GLN A 3 -25.65 21.71 -11.57
CA GLN A 3 -26.70 20.72 -11.84
C GLN A 3 -27.11 20.65 -13.31
N ALA A 4 -27.12 21.80 -14.01
CA ALA A 4 -27.41 21.83 -15.44
C ALA A 4 -26.29 21.15 -16.24
N ALA A 5 -25.02 21.43 -15.90
CA ALA A 5 -23.87 20.77 -16.51
C ALA A 5 -23.88 19.25 -16.29
N TRP A 6 -24.18 18.80 -15.08
CA TRP A 6 -24.33 17.37 -14.75
C TRP A 6 -25.40 16.69 -15.63
N ARG A 7 -26.60 17.28 -15.71
CA ARG A 7 -27.70 16.73 -16.51
C ARG A 7 -27.35 16.68 -18.00
N GLN A 8 -26.73 17.74 -18.51
CA GLN A 8 -26.27 17.79 -19.90
C GLN A 8 -25.25 16.68 -20.20
N GLN A 9 -24.24 16.51 -19.35
CA GLN A 9 -23.23 15.45 -19.51
C GLN A 9 -23.87 14.06 -19.48
N ARG A 10 -24.76 13.82 -18.51
CA ARG A 10 -25.50 12.56 -18.38
C ARG A 10 -26.35 12.26 -19.61
N GLU A 11 -27.03 13.26 -20.16
CA GLU A 11 -27.85 13.10 -21.36
C GLU A 11 -26.99 12.78 -22.59
N VAL A 12 -25.86 13.48 -22.76
CA VAL A 12 -24.90 13.20 -23.84
C VAL A 12 -24.38 11.77 -23.74
N LEU A 13 -23.94 11.33 -22.55
CA LEU A 13 -23.43 9.98 -22.35
C LEU A 13 -24.48 8.91 -22.64
N ARG A 14 -25.73 9.12 -22.24
CA ARG A 14 -26.84 8.17 -22.50
C ARG A 14 -27.19 8.05 -23.98
N ARG A 15 -26.94 9.08 -24.79
CA ARG A 15 -27.10 9.01 -26.24
C ARG A 15 -25.98 8.22 -26.92
N LEU A 16 -24.78 8.22 -26.33
CA LEU A 16 -23.57 7.62 -26.92
C LEU A 16 -23.31 6.20 -26.43
N LEU A 17 -23.73 5.87 -25.21
CA LEU A 17 -23.43 4.60 -24.55
C LEU A 17 -24.72 3.94 -24.04
N PRO A 18 -24.83 2.60 -24.11
CA PRO A 18 -26.05 1.89 -23.73
C PRO A 18 -26.34 1.95 -22.22
N GLN A 19 -25.30 1.95 -21.38
CA GLN A 19 -25.41 2.01 -19.91
C GLN A 19 -24.21 2.78 -19.31
N PRO A 20 -24.11 4.10 -19.53
CA PRO A 20 -22.99 4.86 -18.99
C PRO A 20 -23.09 4.96 -17.47
N GLN A 21 -21.99 4.68 -16.78
CA GLN A 21 -21.81 5.05 -15.38
C GLN A 21 -21.21 6.45 -15.29
N LEU A 22 -21.84 7.32 -14.52
CA LEU A 22 -21.38 8.68 -14.27
C LEU A 22 -21.26 8.90 -12.76
N GLY A 23 -20.05 9.23 -12.31
CA GLY A 23 -19.79 9.52 -10.91
C GLY A 23 -19.34 10.95 -10.67
N ILE A 24 -19.32 11.32 -9.40
CA ILE A 24 -18.85 12.63 -8.94
C ILE A 24 -17.45 12.45 -8.37
N TRP A 25 -16.48 13.21 -8.87
CA TRP A 25 -15.22 13.39 -8.16
C TRP A 25 -15.30 14.57 -7.21
N HIS A 26 -14.93 14.35 -5.95
CA HIS A 26 -14.95 15.40 -4.94
C HIS A 26 -13.77 15.31 -3.97
N ARG A 27 -13.22 16.48 -3.63
CA ARG A 27 -12.16 16.62 -2.65
C ARG A 27 -12.73 17.03 -1.30
N PHE A 28 -12.93 16.04 -0.44
CA PHE A 28 -13.36 16.24 0.95
C PHE A 28 -12.27 16.93 1.77
N ALA A 29 -12.69 17.82 2.67
CA ALA A 29 -11.82 18.47 3.63
C ALA A 29 -11.06 17.43 4.50
N PRO A 30 -9.77 17.64 4.81
CA PRO A 30 -9.00 16.68 5.60
C PRO A 30 -9.47 16.52 7.05
N SER A 31 -9.96 17.59 7.68
CA SER A 31 -10.31 17.62 9.10
C SER A 31 -11.69 17.03 9.41
N ASP A 32 -12.65 17.22 8.50
CA ASP A 32 -14.04 16.82 8.73
C ASP A 32 -14.74 16.44 7.41
N PRO A 33 -14.34 15.32 6.80
CA PRO A 33 -14.89 14.87 5.54
C PRO A 33 -16.36 14.44 5.64
N GLY A 34 -16.90 14.20 6.85
CA GLY A 34 -18.27 13.70 7.06
C GLY A 34 -19.35 14.78 7.03
N ASN A 35 -18.99 16.04 7.29
CA ASN A 35 -19.91 17.18 7.28
C ASN A 35 -19.88 17.99 5.97
N ASP A 36 -19.35 17.40 4.89
CA ASP A 36 -19.21 18.08 3.61
C ASP A 36 -20.58 18.41 2.97
N PRO A 37 -20.79 19.65 2.46
CA PRO A 37 -22.04 20.05 1.82
C PRO A 37 -22.46 19.17 0.63
N LEU A 38 -21.52 18.44 0.00
CA LEU A 38 -21.83 17.52 -1.09
C LEU A 38 -22.87 16.47 -0.67
N PHE A 39 -22.88 16.02 0.58
CA PHE A 39 -23.84 15.00 1.06
C PHE A 39 -25.31 15.46 1.02
N HIS A 40 -25.54 16.78 0.91
CA HIS A 40 -26.87 17.37 0.76
C HIS A 40 -27.21 17.68 -0.70
N SER A 41 -26.28 17.45 -1.63
CA SER A 41 -26.49 17.72 -3.04
C SER A 41 -27.40 16.67 -3.67
N PRO A 42 -28.44 17.07 -4.42
CA PRO A 42 -29.28 16.12 -5.15
C PRO A 42 -28.49 15.36 -6.24
N LEU A 43 -27.31 15.85 -6.62
CA LEU A 43 -26.44 15.20 -7.60
C LEU A 43 -25.94 13.83 -7.13
N LEU A 44 -25.71 13.64 -5.83
CA LEU A 44 -25.27 12.35 -5.31
C LEU A 44 -26.32 11.26 -5.52
N ALA A 45 -27.61 11.59 -5.39
CA ALA A 45 -28.69 10.63 -5.62
C ALA A 45 -28.82 10.21 -7.10
N GLU A 46 -28.24 10.98 -8.03
CA GLU A 46 -28.23 10.68 -9.45
C GLU A 46 -26.93 10.00 -9.93
N ALA A 47 -25.89 9.96 -9.08
CA ALA A 47 -24.58 9.45 -9.42
C ALA A 47 -24.51 7.92 -9.27
N ASP A 48 -23.71 7.28 -10.11
CA ASP A 48 -23.48 5.84 -10.06
C ASP A 48 -22.32 5.48 -9.11
N PHE A 49 -21.42 6.42 -8.84
CA PHE A 49 -20.30 6.28 -7.90
C PHE A 49 -19.83 7.64 -7.36
N LEU A 50 -19.12 7.60 -6.23
CA LEU A 50 -18.44 8.76 -5.66
C LEU A 50 -16.93 8.53 -5.64
N ALA A 51 -16.21 9.35 -6.40
CA ALA A 51 -14.77 9.35 -6.43
C ALA A 51 -14.18 10.38 -5.45
N CYS A 52 -13.12 10.01 -4.75
CA CYS A 52 -12.49 10.85 -3.76
C CYS A 52 -10.96 10.65 -3.71
N GLN A 53 -10.33 11.41 -2.80
CA GLN A 53 -8.91 11.29 -2.49
C GLN A 53 -8.67 11.20 -0.98
N ALA A 54 -7.57 10.54 -0.60
CA ALA A 54 -7.15 10.44 0.78
C ALA A 54 -5.62 10.41 0.92
N ASP A 55 -5.02 11.57 1.17
CA ASP A 55 -3.58 11.71 1.40
C ASP A 55 -3.31 12.11 2.86
N ALA A 56 -2.59 11.25 3.60
CA ALA A 56 -2.26 11.48 5.00
C ALA A 56 -1.44 12.76 5.25
N ASN A 57 -0.76 13.27 4.22
CA ASN A 57 0.05 14.48 4.32
C ASN A 57 -0.81 15.76 4.29
N GLU A 58 -2.09 15.68 3.90
CA GLU A 58 -2.99 16.85 3.90
C GLU A 58 -3.25 17.44 5.29
N GLN A 59 -3.08 16.64 6.34
CA GLN A 59 -3.28 17.04 7.73
C GLN A 59 -2.00 17.56 8.40
N LEU A 60 -0.86 17.51 7.71
CA LEU A 60 0.44 17.60 8.35
C LEU A 60 1.27 18.75 7.78
N ASP A 61 1.75 19.59 8.69
CA ASP A 61 2.97 20.37 8.47
C ASP A 61 4.11 19.63 9.17
N LEU A 62 5.00 19.00 8.40
CA LEU A 62 6.12 18.21 8.95
C LEU A 62 7.07 19.03 9.82
N ALA A 63 7.12 20.37 9.65
CA ALA A 63 7.91 21.25 10.51
C ALA A 63 7.33 21.38 11.92
N GLN A 64 6.03 21.15 12.07
CA GLN A 64 5.28 21.38 13.30
C GLN A 64 4.54 20.13 13.79
N ALA A 65 4.74 18.99 13.12
CA ALA A 65 4.02 17.76 13.41
C ALA A 65 4.49 17.18 14.76
N ASP A 66 3.58 17.19 15.74
CA ASP A 66 3.77 16.47 16.99
C ASP A 66 3.47 14.97 16.85
N SER A 67 3.73 14.22 17.92
CA SER A 67 3.50 12.77 17.95
C SER A 67 2.03 12.38 17.74
N SER A 68 1.07 13.21 18.16
CA SER A 68 -0.35 12.92 18.04
C SER A 68 -0.84 13.05 16.59
N ARG A 69 -0.40 14.09 15.88
CA ARG A 69 -0.70 14.31 14.46
C ARG A 69 -0.02 13.27 13.59
N LEU A 70 1.21 12.90 13.92
CA LEU A 70 1.88 11.79 13.25
C LEU A 70 1.10 10.48 13.46
N ALA A 71 0.70 10.15 14.68
CA ALA A 71 -0.08 8.95 14.96
C ALA A 71 -1.42 8.91 14.18
N SER A 72 -2.12 10.05 14.02
CA SER A 72 -3.36 10.09 13.24
C SER A 72 -3.16 9.80 11.74
N SER A 73 -1.94 9.94 11.23
CA SER A 73 -1.61 9.66 9.84
C SER A 73 -1.48 8.17 9.50
N GLU A 74 -1.27 7.30 10.51
CA GLU A 74 -1.00 5.86 10.34
C GLU A 74 -2.07 5.17 9.47
N HIS A 75 -3.34 5.48 9.74
CA HIS A 75 -4.51 4.89 9.08
C HIS A 75 -5.43 5.94 8.44
N TYR A 76 -4.93 7.14 8.17
CA TYR A 76 -5.77 8.26 7.71
C TYR A 76 -6.64 7.93 6.49
N PRO A 77 -6.13 7.31 5.40
CA PRO A 77 -6.96 6.92 4.27
C PRO A 77 -8.19 6.09 4.66
N LEU A 78 -8.01 5.09 5.51
CA LEU A 78 -9.09 4.26 6.02
C LEU A 78 -10.08 5.06 6.88
N HIS A 79 -9.59 5.92 7.78
CA HIS A 79 -10.45 6.75 8.62
C HIS A 79 -11.30 7.72 7.79
N LYS A 80 -10.70 8.38 6.80
CA LYS A 80 -11.41 9.30 5.89
C LYS A 80 -12.51 8.57 5.12
N LEU A 81 -12.22 7.38 4.57
CA LEU A 81 -13.20 6.57 3.87
C LEU A 81 -14.36 6.13 4.77
N ARG A 82 -14.07 5.72 6.01
CA ARG A 82 -15.11 5.37 7.00
C ARG A 82 -16.03 6.54 7.32
N GLN A 83 -15.51 7.76 7.42
CA GLN A 83 -16.31 8.96 7.63
C GLN A 83 -17.20 9.27 6.41
N ILE A 84 -16.67 9.16 5.19
CA ILE A 84 -17.46 9.33 3.95
C ILE A 84 -18.57 8.28 3.87
N HIS A 85 -18.25 7.01 4.14
CA HIS A 85 -19.23 5.92 4.20
C HIS A 85 -20.33 6.15 5.23
N SER A 86 -19.95 6.63 6.42
CA SER A 86 -20.91 6.97 7.47
C SER A 86 -21.85 8.08 7.03
N ALA A 87 -21.31 9.15 6.42
CA ALA A 87 -22.10 10.26 5.91
C ALA A 87 -23.05 9.84 4.78
N LEU A 88 -22.61 9.01 3.83
CA LEU A 88 -23.48 8.43 2.80
C LEU A 88 -24.61 7.61 3.41
N ARG A 89 -24.30 6.73 4.38
CA ARG A 89 -25.30 5.89 5.07
C ARG A 89 -26.32 6.72 5.85
N GLN A 90 -25.91 7.80 6.51
CA GLN A 90 -26.82 8.73 7.18
C GLN A 90 -27.81 9.40 6.21
N ARG A 91 -27.43 9.51 4.93
CA ARG A 91 -28.29 10.01 3.85
C ARG A 91 -29.00 8.90 3.07
N GLN A 92 -28.93 7.65 3.54
CA GLN A 92 -29.49 6.47 2.89
C GLN A 92 -28.99 6.27 1.45
N LEU A 93 -27.76 6.74 1.16
CA LEU A 93 -27.08 6.55 -0.11
C LEU A 93 -26.15 5.35 -0.02
N ASN A 94 -26.23 4.46 -1.01
CA ASN A 94 -25.33 3.32 -1.16
C ASN A 94 -24.53 3.46 -2.46
N LEU A 95 -23.59 4.41 -2.47
CA LEU A 95 -22.72 4.65 -3.62
C LEU A 95 -21.39 3.91 -3.46
N PRO A 96 -20.91 3.19 -4.49
CA PRO A 96 -19.55 2.68 -4.47
C PRO A 96 -18.56 3.84 -4.42
N LEU A 97 -17.55 3.70 -3.55
CA LEU A 97 -16.47 4.67 -3.43
C LEU A 97 -15.30 4.30 -4.35
N TRP A 98 -14.80 5.28 -5.09
CA TRP A 98 -13.60 5.15 -5.92
C TRP A 98 -12.51 6.04 -5.32
N LEU A 99 -11.44 5.45 -4.80
CA LEU A 99 -10.31 6.19 -4.27
C LEU A 99 -9.30 6.44 -5.40
N LEU A 100 -9.42 7.56 -6.10
CA LEU A 100 -8.62 7.80 -7.31
C LEU A 100 -7.21 8.30 -7.03
N SER A 101 -6.98 8.88 -5.85
CA SER A 101 -5.68 9.42 -5.45
C SER A 101 -5.52 9.28 -3.95
N TRP A 102 -4.46 8.63 -3.50
CA TRP A 102 -4.22 8.42 -2.09
C TRP A 102 -2.75 8.19 -1.78
N ASN A 103 -2.39 8.45 -0.53
CA ASN A 103 -1.04 8.24 -0.05
C ASN A 103 -1.03 8.03 1.47
N THR A 104 0.02 7.37 1.95
CA THR A 104 0.36 7.29 3.37
C THR A 104 1.23 8.50 3.75
N LEU A 105 1.59 8.60 5.04
CA LEU A 105 2.62 9.54 5.48
C LEU A 105 3.86 9.41 4.60
N THR A 106 4.43 10.54 4.19
CA THR A 106 5.65 10.57 3.40
C THR A 106 6.42 11.89 3.55
N GLY A 107 7.69 11.89 3.15
CA GLY A 107 8.48 13.10 3.08
C GLY A 107 8.07 13.99 1.90
N ASP A 108 8.25 15.30 2.04
CA ASP A 108 7.89 16.31 1.04
C ASP A 108 9.05 16.71 0.13
N THR A 109 10.23 16.10 0.28
CA THR A 109 11.39 16.28 -0.60
C THR A 109 11.81 14.94 -1.21
N ARG A 110 12.64 14.98 -2.26
CA ARG A 110 13.17 13.76 -2.89
C ARG A 110 13.91 12.88 -1.89
N ASP A 111 14.72 13.49 -1.02
CA ASP A 111 15.51 12.76 -0.02
C ASP A 111 14.63 12.19 1.10
N SER A 112 13.77 13.01 1.72
CA SER A 112 12.92 12.54 2.83
C SER A 112 11.85 11.52 2.39
N ASN A 113 11.27 11.69 1.19
CA ASN A 113 10.36 10.69 0.60
C ASN A 113 11.08 9.40 0.22
N GLY A 114 12.32 9.51 -0.26
CA GLY A 114 13.11 8.39 -0.74
C GLY A 114 13.64 7.51 0.40
N ARG A 115 14.13 8.13 1.47
CA ARG A 115 14.70 7.44 2.65
C ARG A 115 13.64 6.91 3.59
N PHE A 116 12.47 7.54 3.66
CA PHE A 116 11.37 7.04 4.48
C PHE A 116 10.78 5.76 3.85
N PHE A 117 11.22 4.61 4.33
CA PHE A 117 10.71 3.32 3.87
C PHE A 117 9.29 3.09 4.40
N ARG A 118 8.35 2.72 3.52
CA ARG A 118 6.90 2.70 3.79
C ARG A 118 6.25 1.33 3.60
N GLY A 119 7.01 0.24 3.59
CA GLY A 119 6.49 -1.08 3.23
C GLY A 119 5.27 -1.52 4.04
N ALA A 120 5.42 -1.61 5.36
CA ALA A 120 4.35 -2.03 6.27
C ALA A 120 3.20 -1.00 6.33
N LEU A 121 3.54 0.29 6.40
CA LEU A 121 2.55 1.38 6.39
C LEU A 121 1.63 1.33 5.14
N LEU A 122 2.21 1.07 3.96
CA LEU A 122 1.45 0.89 2.72
C LEU A 122 0.61 -0.39 2.74
N MET A 123 1.16 -1.50 3.23
CA MET A 123 0.44 -2.76 3.33
C MET A 123 -0.78 -2.65 4.26
N ASP A 124 -0.63 -2.04 5.44
CA ASP A 124 -1.74 -1.86 6.39
C ASP A 124 -2.85 -0.98 5.83
N ASN A 125 -2.48 0.13 5.18
CA ASN A 125 -3.46 0.96 4.50
C ASN A 125 -4.13 0.21 3.34
N LEU A 126 -3.39 -0.57 2.56
CA LEU A 126 -3.95 -1.35 1.46
C LEU A 126 -4.94 -2.41 1.94
N LEU A 127 -4.57 -3.19 2.98
CA LEU A 127 -5.46 -4.18 3.61
C LEU A 127 -6.73 -3.52 4.13
N GLY A 128 -6.62 -2.34 4.75
CA GLY A 128 -7.78 -1.61 5.26
C GLY A 128 -8.64 -0.97 4.17
N VAL A 129 -8.04 -0.39 3.13
CA VAL A 129 -8.72 0.32 2.05
C VAL A 129 -9.42 -0.65 1.09
N ALA A 130 -8.84 -1.82 0.82
CA ALA A 130 -9.37 -2.79 -0.15
C ALA A 130 -10.84 -3.17 0.12
N ASP A 131 -11.23 -3.27 1.39
CA ASP A 131 -12.61 -3.61 1.76
C ASP A 131 -13.56 -2.40 1.82
N GLN A 132 -13.05 -1.18 1.62
CA GLN A 132 -13.82 0.06 1.73
C GLN A 132 -14.11 0.70 0.37
N VAL A 133 -13.42 0.31 -0.69
CA VAL A 133 -13.54 0.96 -2.00
C VAL A 133 -13.79 -0.06 -3.07
N TRP A 134 -14.55 0.33 -4.09
CA TRP A 134 -14.73 -0.48 -5.28
C TRP A 134 -13.48 -0.44 -6.17
N LEU A 135 -12.77 0.69 -6.15
CA LEU A 135 -11.53 0.90 -6.91
C LEU A 135 -10.56 1.77 -6.11
N ALA A 136 -9.28 1.39 -6.13
CA ALA A 136 -8.16 2.20 -5.65
C ALA A 136 -7.23 2.51 -6.84
N GLY A 137 -7.04 3.79 -7.12
CA GLY A 137 -6.20 4.30 -8.20
C GLY A 137 -4.75 4.51 -7.76
N PHE A 138 -3.84 4.28 -8.71
CA PHE A 138 -2.41 4.58 -8.58
C PHE A 138 -1.94 5.27 -9.85
N TRP A 139 -0.94 6.15 -9.74
CA TRP A 139 -0.25 6.64 -10.93
C TRP A 139 0.70 5.57 -11.45
N LEU A 140 0.79 5.45 -12.78
CA LEU A 140 1.70 4.49 -13.40
C LEU A 140 3.17 4.89 -13.20
N ASN A 141 3.49 6.17 -13.41
CA ASN A 141 4.85 6.69 -13.35
C ASN A 141 4.89 8.09 -12.72
N SER A 142 5.88 8.33 -11.87
CA SER A 142 6.05 9.61 -11.17
C SER A 142 6.36 10.80 -12.10
N GLY A 143 7.01 10.57 -13.23
CA GLY A 143 7.25 11.58 -14.27
C GLY A 143 5.95 12.03 -14.93
N LEU A 144 5.04 11.10 -15.24
CA LEU A 144 3.72 11.41 -15.80
C LEU A 144 2.81 12.12 -14.78
N GLN A 145 2.97 11.81 -13.49
CA GLN A 145 2.29 12.53 -12.42
C GLN A 145 2.79 13.99 -12.30
N GLY A 146 4.03 14.28 -12.72
CA GLY A 146 4.66 15.58 -12.48
C GLY A 146 4.93 15.82 -11.00
N GLU A 147 5.39 14.78 -10.26
CA GLU A 147 5.53 14.86 -8.80
C GLU A 147 6.53 15.92 -8.35
N ALA A 148 7.57 16.21 -9.14
CA ALA A 148 8.58 17.20 -8.79
C ALA A 148 8.07 18.63 -9.07
N ARG A 149 8.06 19.47 -8.03
CA ARG A 149 7.67 20.88 -8.13
C ARG A 149 8.91 21.77 -8.26
N ALA A 150 8.75 22.95 -8.87
CA ALA A 150 9.83 23.90 -9.11
C ALA A 150 10.49 24.43 -7.82
N ASN A 151 9.80 24.36 -6.68
CA ASN A 151 10.31 24.76 -5.36
C ASN A 151 11.11 23.65 -4.64
N GLY A 152 11.44 22.55 -5.34
CA GLY A 152 12.18 21.42 -4.77
C GLY A 152 11.35 20.48 -3.91
N LYS A 153 10.06 20.75 -3.71
CA LYS A 153 9.12 19.85 -3.02
C LYS A 153 8.52 18.82 -3.99
N LEU A 154 7.97 17.77 -3.42
CA LEU A 154 7.21 16.76 -4.13
C LEU A 154 5.70 16.97 -3.92
N ASP A 155 4.92 16.65 -4.96
CA ASP A 155 3.50 16.39 -4.85
C ASP A 155 3.27 15.02 -4.20
N THR A 156 2.78 15.03 -2.96
CA THR A 156 2.52 13.83 -2.17
C THR A 156 1.09 13.30 -2.34
N SER A 157 0.26 13.91 -3.18
CA SER A 157 -1.18 13.60 -3.24
C SER A 157 -1.50 12.17 -3.68
N SER A 158 -0.55 11.46 -4.29
CA SER A 158 -0.78 10.12 -4.80
C SER A 158 0.48 9.25 -4.89
N LEU A 159 0.26 7.94 -4.86
CA LEU A 159 1.27 6.90 -5.08
C LEU A 159 1.50 6.64 -6.57
N ALA A 160 2.76 6.71 -6.99
CA ALA A 160 3.21 6.23 -8.29
C ALA A 160 3.87 4.85 -8.18
N LEU A 161 3.54 3.93 -9.08
CA LEU A 161 4.07 2.56 -9.09
C LEU A 161 5.53 2.52 -9.55
N HIS A 162 5.87 3.31 -10.56
CA HIS A 162 7.21 3.32 -11.15
C HIS A 162 7.85 4.70 -11.01
N TYR A 163 9.18 4.67 -10.87
CA TYR A 163 10.07 5.80 -11.03
C TYR A 163 10.56 5.87 -12.50
N LEU A 164 11.56 6.72 -12.76
CA LEU A 164 12.17 6.87 -14.08
C LEU A 164 12.55 5.50 -14.69
N HIS A 165 12.40 5.38 -16.02
CA HIS A 165 12.72 4.18 -16.79
C HIS A 165 12.00 2.90 -16.33
N GLY A 166 10.84 3.03 -15.69
CA GLY A 166 10.04 1.89 -15.27
C GLY A 166 10.55 1.19 -14.00
N LEU A 167 11.49 1.80 -13.28
CA LEU A 167 11.99 1.25 -12.02
C LEU A 167 10.87 1.12 -10.98
N PRO A 168 10.58 -0.09 -10.45
CA PRO A 168 9.52 -0.26 -9.46
C PRO A 168 9.81 0.51 -8.16
N ARG A 169 8.85 1.31 -7.70
CA ARG A 169 8.90 1.94 -6.36
C ARG A 169 8.44 0.94 -5.29
N PRO A 170 8.72 1.18 -4.00
CA PRO A 170 8.31 0.28 -2.92
C PRO A 170 6.83 -0.15 -2.95
N VAL A 171 5.90 0.75 -3.33
CA VAL A 171 4.46 0.43 -3.44
C VAL A 171 4.16 -0.68 -4.46
N TYR A 172 4.93 -0.78 -5.55
CA TYR A 172 4.80 -1.87 -6.51
C TYR A 172 5.02 -3.23 -5.84
N TRP A 173 6.06 -3.34 -5.01
CA TRP A 173 6.37 -4.58 -4.30
C TRP A 173 5.39 -4.88 -3.17
N VAL A 174 4.84 -3.85 -2.54
CA VAL A 174 3.72 -4.02 -1.59
C VAL A 174 2.50 -4.61 -2.30
N LEU A 175 2.13 -4.10 -3.48
CA LEU A 175 1.05 -4.67 -4.29
C LEU A 175 1.37 -6.09 -4.75
N TRP A 176 2.62 -6.35 -5.12
CA TRP A 176 3.09 -7.69 -5.47
C TRP A 176 2.93 -8.67 -4.31
N LEU A 177 3.33 -8.29 -3.08
CA LEU A 177 3.14 -9.07 -1.86
C LEU A 177 1.65 -9.26 -1.55
N TRP A 178 0.86 -8.20 -1.65
CA TRP A 178 -0.59 -8.24 -1.40
C TRP A 178 -1.31 -9.20 -2.33
N ARG A 179 -0.95 -9.26 -3.62
CA ARG A 179 -1.51 -10.24 -4.59
C ARG A 179 -1.17 -11.70 -4.27
N ARG A 180 -0.16 -11.94 -3.43
CA ARG A 180 0.15 -13.30 -2.96
C ARG A 180 -0.78 -13.74 -1.84
N LEU A 181 -1.27 -12.81 -1.02
CA LEU A 181 -2.17 -13.10 0.09
C LEU A 181 -3.48 -13.68 -0.45
N ARG A 182 -3.81 -14.91 -0.05
CA ARG A 182 -4.98 -15.65 -0.54
C ARG A 182 -5.61 -16.48 0.56
N GLY A 183 -6.91 -16.71 0.42
CA GLY A 183 -7.66 -17.61 1.28
C GLY A 183 -8.33 -16.94 2.46
N GLU A 184 -8.70 -17.75 3.44
CA GLU A 184 -9.42 -17.31 4.64
C GLU A 184 -8.46 -16.76 5.68
N ILE A 185 -8.91 -15.74 6.42
CA ILE A 185 -8.16 -15.19 7.56
C ILE A 185 -8.36 -16.11 8.75
N LEU A 186 -7.30 -16.78 9.18
CA LEU A 186 -7.30 -17.58 10.41
C LEU A 186 -7.03 -16.72 11.64
N PHE A 187 -6.15 -15.73 11.49
CA PHE A 187 -5.82 -14.80 12.56
C PHE A 187 -5.35 -13.47 11.98
N GLN A 188 -5.74 -12.38 12.62
CA GLN A 188 -5.26 -11.04 12.28
C GLN A 188 -5.16 -10.19 13.54
N ASP A 189 -3.99 -9.58 13.72
CA ASP A 189 -3.79 -8.47 14.65
C ASP A 189 -3.05 -7.31 13.96
N LYS A 190 -2.53 -6.37 14.77
CA LYS A 190 -1.77 -5.22 14.25
C LYS A 190 -0.52 -5.64 13.45
N ASN A 191 0.21 -6.65 13.90
CA ASN A 191 1.53 -6.99 13.38
C ASN A 191 1.55 -8.31 12.58
N LEU A 192 0.48 -9.09 12.63
CA LEU A 192 0.43 -10.46 12.11
C LEU A 192 -0.87 -10.70 11.36
N LEU A 193 -0.77 -11.32 10.19
CA LEU A 193 -1.90 -11.84 9.42
C LEU A 193 -1.57 -13.28 9.01
N LEU A 194 -2.41 -14.23 9.44
CA LEU A 194 -2.31 -15.64 9.09
C LEU A 194 -3.48 -16.02 8.20
N LEU A 195 -3.16 -16.57 7.04
CA LEU A 195 -4.11 -17.00 6.02
C LEU A 195 -3.95 -18.49 5.75
N HIS A 196 -5.05 -19.11 5.31
CA HIS A 196 -5.06 -20.49 4.85
C HIS A 196 -5.80 -20.65 3.52
N HIS A 197 -5.21 -21.41 2.61
CA HIS A 197 -5.80 -21.72 1.32
C HIS A 197 -5.34 -23.08 0.81
N GLN A 198 -6.27 -24.03 0.63
CA GLN A 198 -6.00 -25.34 0.01
C GLN A 198 -4.80 -26.08 0.64
N GLY A 199 -4.65 -26.06 1.96
CA GLY A 199 -3.53 -26.71 2.66
C GLY A 199 -2.22 -25.91 2.67
N HIS A 200 -2.20 -24.74 2.04
CA HIS A 200 -1.11 -23.77 2.15
C HIS A 200 -1.40 -22.76 3.27
N TYR A 201 -0.38 -22.35 4.00
CA TYR A 201 -0.48 -21.27 4.99
C TYR A 201 0.37 -20.08 4.55
N GLN A 202 -0.10 -18.88 4.87
CA GLN A 202 0.67 -17.65 4.66
C GLN A 202 0.67 -16.82 5.93
N LEU A 203 1.86 -16.44 6.39
CA LEU A 203 2.06 -15.62 7.57
C LEU A 203 2.73 -14.32 7.13
N LEU A 204 1.99 -13.22 7.22
CA LEU A 204 2.50 -11.87 7.00
C LEU A 204 2.79 -11.21 8.34
N LEU A 205 4.06 -10.91 8.58
CA LEU A 205 4.54 -10.11 9.71
C LEU A 205 4.84 -8.68 9.25
N ARG A 206 4.50 -7.72 10.11
CA ARG A 206 4.53 -6.28 9.82
C ARG A 206 5.04 -5.54 11.04
N ASN A 207 5.88 -4.53 10.82
CA ASN A 207 6.28 -3.57 11.84
C ASN A 207 5.95 -2.15 11.36
N THR A 208 4.68 -1.75 11.47
CA THR A 208 4.23 -0.42 11.01
C THR A 208 4.58 0.64 12.04
N VAL A 209 5.36 1.62 11.59
CA VAL A 209 5.91 2.68 12.44
C VAL A 209 5.71 4.03 11.76
N VAL A 210 5.16 4.96 12.53
CA VAL A 210 4.98 6.35 12.11
C VAL A 210 5.93 7.24 12.90
N TYR A 211 6.75 7.98 12.17
CA TYR A 211 7.65 9.00 12.68
C TYR A 211 7.80 10.11 11.63
N ASN A 212 8.36 11.26 12.01
CA ASN A 212 8.57 12.37 11.08
C ASN A 212 9.53 11.93 9.95
N PRO A 213 9.10 11.90 8.66
CA PRO A 213 9.94 11.44 7.55
C PRO A 213 11.26 12.19 7.39
N TRP A 214 11.39 13.42 7.92
CA TRP A 214 12.65 14.16 7.94
C TRP A 214 13.75 13.52 8.79
N LEU A 215 13.39 12.61 9.70
CA LEU A 215 14.35 11.87 10.54
C LEU A 215 14.84 10.57 9.87
N SER A 216 14.47 10.32 8.61
CA SER A 216 14.82 9.09 7.89
C SER A 216 16.31 8.99 7.49
N SER A 217 17.09 10.05 7.68
CA SER A 217 18.56 10.02 7.54
C SER A 217 19.26 9.52 8.81
N GLU A 218 18.58 9.55 9.95
CA GLU A 218 19.18 9.29 11.26
C GLU A 218 19.12 7.79 11.60
N ALA A 219 20.11 7.01 11.17
CA ALA A 219 20.11 5.55 11.34
C ALA A 219 19.91 5.11 12.81
N ALA A 220 20.57 5.80 13.76
CA ALA A 220 20.42 5.52 15.19
C ALA A 220 19.00 5.80 15.71
N PHE A 221 18.29 6.76 15.13
CA PHE A 221 16.89 7.03 15.45
C PHE A 221 15.99 5.92 14.92
N ILE A 222 16.18 5.51 13.66
CA ILE A 222 15.37 4.48 12.99
C ILE A 222 15.52 3.12 13.68
N GLN A 223 16.74 2.76 14.10
CA GLN A 223 17.04 1.47 14.74
C GLN A 223 16.22 1.23 16.02
N ARG A 224 15.80 2.30 16.72
CA ARG A 224 14.96 2.22 17.92
C ARG A 224 13.57 1.64 17.66
N PHE A 225 13.15 1.62 16.41
CA PHE A 225 11.87 1.08 15.97
C PHE A 225 11.96 -0.37 15.47
N SER A 226 13.15 -1.00 15.54
CA SER A 226 13.26 -2.43 15.29
C SER A 226 12.43 -3.20 16.32
N GLN A 227 11.55 -4.07 15.85
CA GLN A 227 10.64 -4.84 16.69
C GLN A 227 11.05 -6.30 16.71
N PRO A 228 11.52 -6.85 17.85
CA PRO A 228 11.74 -8.28 17.99
C PRO A 228 10.41 -9.02 17.99
N TYR A 229 10.38 -10.21 17.38
CA TYR A 229 9.22 -11.08 17.37
C TYR A 229 9.59 -12.53 17.64
N SER A 230 8.63 -13.26 18.21
CA SER A 230 8.65 -14.72 18.35
C SER A 230 7.30 -15.24 17.92
N VAL A 231 7.27 -16.04 16.85
CA VAL A 231 6.04 -16.61 16.29
C VAL A 231 6.13 -18.11 16.32
N ARG A 232 5.12 -18.75 16.91
CA ARG A 232 4.97 -20.20 16.94
C ARG A 232 3.66 -20.60 16.27
N LEU A 233 3.74 -21.26 15.13
CA LEU A 233 2.59 -21.86 14.45
C LEU A 233 2.47 -23.33 14.88
N GLN A 234 1.32 -23.70 15.44
CA GLN A 234 1.03 -25.08 15.88
C GLN A 234 0.29 -25.85 14.78
N GLY A 235 0.31 -27.19 14.86
CA GLY A 235 -0.41 -28.08 13.95
C GLY A 235 0.25 -28.28 12.59
N LEU A 236 1.50 -27.84 12.42
CA LEU A 236 2.27 -28.09 11.21
C LEU A 236 3.08 -29.39 11.37
N GLU A 237 2.67 -30.44 10.68
CA GLU A 237 3.32 -31.75 10.70
C GLU A 237 3.82 -32.13 9.30
N GLY A 238 4.91 -32.91 9.24
CA GLY A 238 5.42 -33.47 7.99
C GLY A 238 6.41 -32.56 7.26
N GLY A 239 6.59 -32.80 5.96
CA GLY A 239 7.51 -32.02 5.12
C GLY A 239 6.86 -30.76 4.58
N TRP A 240 7.55 -29.62 4.71
CA TRP A 240 7.09 -28.31 4.27
C TRP A 240 8.20 -27.59 3.52
N ARG A 241 7.82 -26.90 2.45
CA ARG A 241 8.63 -25.85 1.84
C ARG A 241 8.20 -24.52 2.41
N VAL A 242 9.12 -23.84 3.07
CA VAL A 242 8.89 -22.50 3.64
C VAL A 242 9.63 -21.49 2.77
N LYS A 243 8.89 -20.55 2.17
CA LYS A 243 9.46 -19.41 1.45
C LYS A 243 9.27 -18.16 2.29
N GLN A 244 10.31 -17.34 2.40
CA GLN A 244 10.22 -16.03 3.03
C GLN A 244 10.51 -14.94 1.99
N HIS A 245 9.63 -13.94 1.94
CA HIS A 245 9.86 -12.66 1.29
C HIS A 245 10.07 -11.58 2.35
N LEU A 246 11.31 -11.12 2.52
CA LEU A 246 11.65 -9.99 3.39
C LEU A 246 11.69 -8.70 2.57
N PHE A 247 10.92 -7.71 3.00
CA PHE A 247 10.82 -6.41 2.34
C PHE A 247 11.04 -5.29 3.34
N ASP A 248 12.19 -4.65 3.27
CA ASP A 248 12.69 -3.66 4.21
C ASP A 248 13.50 -2.55 3.47
N GLN A 249 14.13 -1.65 4.23
CA GLN A 249 14.94 -0.57 3.67
C GLN A 249 16.19 -1.05 2.90
N HIS A 250 16.62 -2.29 3.12
CA HIS A 250 17.77 -2.92 2.46
C HIS A 250 17.34 -3.80 1.26
N HIS A 251 16.10 -4.27 1.28
CA HIS A 251 15.52 -5.24 0.35
C HIS A 251 14.18 -4.71 -0.19
N GLY A 252 14.23 -3.71 -1.06
CA GLY A 252 13.02 -3.11 -1.64
C GLY A 252 13.03 -1.60 -1.76
N ALA A 253 13.92 -0.91 -1.03
CA ALA A 253 14.07 0.54 -1.15
C ALA A 253 14.83 0.89 -2.43
N LEU A 254 14.16 1.62 -3.32
CA LEU A 254 14.77 2.08 -4.57
C LEU A 254 15.73 3.26 -4.37
N PHE A 255 15.36 4.22 -3.53
CA PHE A 255 16.09 5.49 -3.44
C PHE A 255 17.55 5.33 -2.99
N PRO A 256 17.89 4.56 -1.93
CA PRO A 256 19.29 4.36 -1.54
C PRO A 256 20.14 3.75 -2.67
N LEU A 257 19.55 2.89 -3.49
CA LEU A 257 20.25 2.27 -4.62
C LEU A 257 20.54 3.29 -5.73
N VAL A 258 19.56 4.14 -6.07
CA VAL A 258 19.73 5.19 -7.09
C VAL A 258 20.68 6.28 -6.60
N ASP A 259 20.59 6.69 -5.33
CA ASP A 259 21.44 7.72 -4.71
C ASP A 259 22.92 7.30 -4.63
N ALA A 260 23.19 5.99 -4.61
CA ALA A 260 24.56 5.47 -4.61
C ALA A 260 25.31 5.70 -5.93
N PHE A 261 24.61 5.96 -7.04
CA PHE A 261 25.24 6.21 -8.34
C PHE A 261 25.83 7.62 -8.41
N ARG A 262 27.16 7.71 -8.33
CA ARG A 262 27.92 8.97 -8.40
C ARG A 262 28.40 9.31 -9.82
N SER A 263 27.63 8.96 -10.84
CA SER A 263 27.95 9.26 -12.23
C SER A 263 27.32 10.57 -12.70
N ARG A 264 28.08 11.39 -13.42
CA ARG A 264 27.57 12.62 -14.06
C ARG A 264 26.64 12.32 -15.24
N SER A 265 26.84 11.19 -15.93
CA SER A 265 26.00 10.77 -17.06
C SER A 265 24.69 10.10 -16.59
N GLY A 266 24.58 9.79 -15.30
CA GLY A 266 23.49 9.00 -14.75
C GLY A 266 23.61 7.49 -15.08
N PRO A 267 22.60 6.70 -14.67
CA PRO A 267 22.58 5.25 -14.88
C PRO A 267 22.37 4.88 -16.36
N ASP A 268 23.08 3.86 -16.83
CA ASP A 268 22.87 3.25 -18.15
C ASP A 268 21.91 2.04 -18.11
N ALA A 269 21.78 1.33 -19.23
CA ALA A 269 20.86 0.19 -19.32
C ALA A 269 21.23 -0.98 -18.39
N GLU A 270 22.52 -1.24 -18.18
CA GLU A 270 22.99 -2.27 -17.25
C GLU A 270 22.67 -1.85 -15.81
N ASP A 271 22.92 -0.59 -15.48
CA ASP A 271 22.60 -0.02 -14.17
C ASP A 271 21.10 -0.14 -13.85
N TYR A 272 20.23 0.17 -14.82
CA TYR A 272 18.78 0.03 -14.66
C TYR A 272 18.34 -1.42 -14.44
N GLN A 273 18.92 -2.37 -15.18
CA GLN A 273 18.63 -3.79 -14.99
C GLN A 273 19.08 -4.27 -13.61
N TRP A 274 20.26 -3.85 -13.16
CA TRP A 274 20.78 -4.15 -11.83
C TRP A 274 19.89 -3.55 -10.73
N LEU A 275 19.50 -2.27 -10.87
CA LEU A 275 18.59 -1.59 -9.96
C LEU A 275 17.25 -2.31 -9.84
N MET A 276 16.65 -2.69 -10.96
CA MET A 276 15.38 -3.43 -10.99
C MET A 276 15.50 -4.78 -10.28
N HIS A 277 16.64 -5.48 -10.43
CA HIS A 277 16.89 -6.73 -9.73
C HIS A 277 17.12 -6.54 -8.23
N ARG A 278 17.82 -5.46 -7.83
CA ARG A 278 18.20 -5.22 -6.44
C ARG A 278 17.07 -4.62 -5.60
N ALA A 279 16.21 -3.81 -6.20
CA ALA A 279 15.13 -3.10 -5.52
C ALA A 279 13.90 -3.99 -5.19
N ARG A 280 14.05 -5.31 -5.10
CA ARG A 280 12.96 -6.27 -4.84
C ARG A 280 13.06 -6.88 -3.42
N PRO A 281 11.96 -7.46 -2.87
CA PRO A 281 12.03 -8.24 -1.63
C PRO A 281 13.10 -9.34 -1.72
N ALA A 282 13.85 -9.54 -0.64
CA ALA A 282 14.75 -10.67 -0.51
C ALA A 282 13.96 -11.97 -0.41
N LEU A 283 14.47 -13.03 -1.03
CA LEU A 283 13.86 -14.35 -1.04
C LEU A 283 14.78 -15.36 -0.36
N SER A 284 14.26 -16.08 0.62
CA SER A 284 14.86 -17.31 1.13
C SER A 284 13.87 -18.47 1.02
N VAL A 285 14.40 -19.66 0.80
CA VAL A 285 13.61 -20.90 0.66
C VAL A 285 14.31 -21.98 1.47
N GLU A 286 13.55 -22.65 2.31
CA GLU A 286 13.99 -23.81 3.07
C GLU A 286 12.98 -24.96 2.95
N ASP A 287 13.51 -26.17 2.99
CA ASP A 287 12.74 -27.40 3.07
C ASP A 287 12.88 -27.91 4.52
N ALA A 288 11.78 -27.94 5.27
CA ALA A 288 11.74 -28.22 6.70
C ALA A 288 10.80 -29.39 7.00
N ARG A 289 11.22 -30.30 7.86
CA ARG A 289 10.36 -31.36 8.40
C ARG A 289 9.92 -30.95 9.81
N LEU A 290 8.63 -30.66 9.97
CA LEU A 290 8.07 -30.07 11.18
C LEU A 290 7.38 -31.15 12.04
N ASP A 291 7.58 -31.06 13.35
CA ASP A 291 7.00 -31.96 14.36
C ASP A 291 5.99 -31.19 15.22
N GLY A 292 4.82 -30.96 14.63
CA GLY A 292 3.69 -30.28 15.25
C GLY A 292 3.79 -28.76 15.35
N HIS A 293 4.95 -28.14 15.09
CA HIS A 293 5.07 -26.68 15.11
C HIS A 293 6.22 -26.12 14.26
N TRP A 294 6.08 -24.85 13.90
CA TRP A 294 7.15 -23.99 13.38
C TRP A 294 7.39 -22.83 14.34
N LEU A 295 8.65 -22.54 14.65
CA LEU A 295 9.07 -21.44 15.53
C LEU A 295 10.04 -20.53 14.80
N ARG A 296 9.78 -19.22 14.83
CA ARG A 296 10.70 -18.20 14.35
C ARG A 296 10.91 -17.12 15.41
N VAL A 297 12.16 -16.84 15.70
CA VAL A 297 12.59 -15.73 16.57
C VAL A 297 13.52 -14.84 15.76
N ASP A 298 13.16 -13.58 15.60
CA ASP A 298 13.89 -12.63 14.76
C ASP A 298 13.48 -11.17 15.12
N SER A 299 13.84 -10.21 14.28
CA SER A 299 13.36 -8.83 14.37
C SER A 299 12.94 -8.28 13.01
N LEU A 300 12.02 -7.32 13.00
CA LEU A 300 11.65 -6.55 11.83
C LEU A 300 12.07 -5.09 12.00
N GLU A 301 12.76 -4.54 11.02
CA GLU A 301 13.06 -3.10 10.98
C GLU A 301 11.79 -2.25 10.82
N SER A 302 11.91 -0.94 11.02
CA SER A 302 10.79 -0.01 10.87
C SER A 302 10.17 -0.12 9.48
N ASN A 303 8.85 -0.25 9.43
CA ASN A 303 8.07 -0.41 8.20
C ASN A 303 8.46 -1.62 7.34
N ALA A 304 9.13 -2.62 7.91
CA ALA A 304 9.44 -3.87 7.22
C ALA A 304 8.25 -4.84 7.17
N LEU A 305 8.25 -5.68 6.14
CA LEU A 305 7.34 -6.80 5.93
C LEU A 305 8.13 -8.10 5.85
N ALA A 306 7.62 -9.17 6.46
CA ALA A 306 8.06 -10.52 6.15
C ALA A 306 6.86 -11.40 5.83
N LEU A 307 6.78 -11.92 4.61
CA LEU A 307 5.77 -12.89 4.20
C LEU A 307 6.40 -14.28 4.17
N TYR A 308 5.90 -15.17 5.02
CA TYR A 308 6.22 -16.59 4.99
C TYR A 308 5.10 -17.35 4.28
N GLU A 309 5.46 -18.25 3.38
CA GLU A 309 4.53 -19.13 2.66
C GLU A 309 4.92 -20.59 2.90
N PHE A 310 4.00 -21.35 3.47
CA PHE A 310 4.17 -22.75 3.81
C PHE A 310 3.43 -23.60 2.80
N THR A 311 4.17 -24.43 2.07
CA THR A 311 3.62 -25.38 1.10
C THR A 311 3.95 -26.81 1.54
N PRO A 312 2.95 -27.70 1.70
CA PRO A 312 3.21 -29.10 2.00
C PRO A 312 4.10 -29.71 0.91
N GLN A 313 5.12 -30.45 1.32
CA GLN A 313 5.89 -31.26 0.38
C GLN A 313 5.11 -32.54 0.10
N ARG A 314 4.80 -32.76 -1.17
CA ARG A 314 4.29 -34.06 -1.62
C ARG A 314 5.37 -35.13 -1.43
N ALA A 315 4.94 -36.36 -1.19
CA ALA A 315 5.85 -37.50 -1.20
C ALA A 315 6.56 -37.56 -2.57
N PRO A 316 7.85 -37.94 -2.63
CA PRO A 316 8.56 -38.06 -3.90
C PRO A 316 7.82 -39.02 -4.84
N GLY A 317 7.30 -38.50 -5.97
CA GLY A 317 6.57 -39.27 -6.99
C GLY A 317 5.28 -38.62 -7.54
N GLU A 318 4.79 -37.53 -6.94
CA GLU A 318 3.62 -36.80 -7.49
C GLU A 318 4.07 -35.63 -8.37
N ASP A 319 3.69 -35.66 -9.65
CA ASP A 319 3.95 -34.57 -10.60
C ASP A 319 3.35 -33.24 -10.12
N PRO A 320 4.01 -32.09 -10.42
CA PRO A 320 3.46 -30.78 -10.11
C PRO A 320 2.13 -30.59 -10.87
N ALA A 321 1.09 -30.18 -10.14
CA ALA A 321 -0.09 -29.63 -10.81
C ALA A 321 0.36 -28.38 -11.60
N PRO A 322 -0.13 -28.20 -12.84
CA PRO A 322 0.25 -27.04 -13.63
C PRO A 322 -0.05 -25.78 -12.84
N ALA A 323 0.93 -24.88 -12.77
CA ALA A 323 0.77 -23.59 -12.13
C ALA A 323 -0.45 -22.90 -12.74
N SER A 324 -1.52 -22.73 -11.96
CA SER A 324 -2.61 -21.85 -12.33
C SER A 324 -2.05 -20.43 -12.39
N ASN A 325 -1.89 -19.92 -13.61
CA ASN A 325 -1.41 -18.56 -13.85
C ASN A 325 -2.31 -17.55 -13.12
N PRO A 326 -1.71 -16.46 -12.58
CA PRO A 326 -2.41 -15.45 -11.80
C PRO A 326 -3.38 -14.58 -12.60
#